data_AF-A0A2D7AL91-F1
#
_entry.id   AF-A0A2D7AL91-F1
#
_cell.length_a   1.000
_cell.length_b   1.000
_cell.length_c   1.000
_cell.angle_alpha   90.00
_cell.angle_beta   90.00
_cell.angle_gamma   90.00
#
_symmetry.space_group_name_H-M   'P 1'
#
loop_
_entity.id
_entity.type
_entity.pdbx_description
1 polymer ?
#
loop_
_entity_poly.entity_id
_entity_poly.type
_entity_poly.pdbx_seq_one_letter_code
_entity_poly.pdbx_strand_id
1 'polypeptide(L)' 'MNNEIVIHLLIILIVIGILIYIYRSNRIYFIVSLLILLLIVLLMPDFLIPSELWHYLLKN' A
#
# COMPACT_ATOMS: atom_id res chain seq x y z
N MET A 1 -8.88 -12.56 15.92
CA MET A 1 -8.25 -11.44 15.18
C MET A 1 -7.63 -12.06 13.94
N ASN A 2 -8.06 -11.68 12.73
CA ASN A 2 -7.60 -12.36 11.51
C ASN A 2 -6.12 -12.01 11.27
N ASN A 3 -5.24 -13.01 11.29
CA ASN A 3 -3.78 -12.80 11.18
C ASN A 3 -3.39 -12.08 9.88
N GLU A 4 -4.16 -12.30 8.82
CA GLU A 4 -3.97 -11.67 7.51
C GLU A 4 -4.16 -10.15 7.58
N ILE A 5 -5.15 -9.68 8.34
CA ILE A 5 -5.42 -8.25 8.54
C ILE A 5 -4.27 -7.60 9.30
N VAL A 6 -3.73 -8.28 10.32
CA VAL A 6 -2.60 -7.77 11.12
C VAL A 6 -1.35 -7.61 10.24
N ILE A 7 -1.08 -8.59 9.37
CA ILE A 7 0.06 -8.55 8.44
C ILE A 7 -0.10 -7.37 7.45
N HIS A 8 -1.28 -7.20 6.85
CA HIS A 8 -1.53 -6.08 5.93
C HIS A 8 -1.36 -4.72 6.62
N LEU A 9 -1.82 -4.60 7.87
CA LEU A 9 -1.68 -3.36 8.63
C LEU A 9 -0.21 -3.03 8.92
N LEU A 10 0.62 -4.04 9.19
CA LEU A 10 2.08 -3.88 9.32
C LEU A 10 2.72 -3.43 7.99
N ILE A 11 2.31 -4.03 6.87
CA ILE A 11 2.80 -3.66 5.53
C ILE A 11 2.47 -2.18 5.25
N ILE A 12 1.22 -1.77 5.48
CA ILE A 12 0.78 -0.38 5.30
C ILE A 12 1.62 0.56 6.16
N LEU A 13 1.88 0.22 7.43
CA LEU A 13 2.67 1.04 8.33
C LEU A 13 4.11 1.24 7.81
N ILE A 14 4.74 0.17 7.30
CA ILE A 14 6.08 0.22 6.72
C ILE A 14 6.09 1.08 5.45
N VAL A 15 5.13 0.87 4.55
CA VAL A 15 5.01 1.63 3.29
C VAL A 15 4.85 3.13 3.59
N ILE A 16 3.97 3.50 4.53
CA ILE A 16 3.78 4.89 4.95
C ILE A 16 5.07 5.47 5.53
N GLY A 17 5.76 4.73 6.40
CA GLY A 17 7.03 5.16 6.98
C GLY A 17 8.10 5.46 5.92
N ILE A 18 8.24 4.56 4.94
CA ILE A 18 9.17 4.73 3.82
C ILE A 18 8.78 5.96 2.98
N LEU A 19 7.49 6.11 2.66
CA LEU A 19 6.99 7.24 1.88
C LEU A 19 7.26 8.58 2.58
N ILE A 20 7.03 8.67 3.89
CA ILE A 20 7.33 9.87 4.69
C ILE A 20 8.84 10.15 4.67
N TYR A 21 9.67 9.13 4.83
CA TYR A 21 11.12 9.28 4.78
C TYR A 21 11.59 9.83 3.43
N ILE A 22 11.11 9.24 2.32
CA ILE A 22 11.46 9.69 0.97
C ILE A 22 10.94 11.11 0.73
N TYR A 23 9.71 11.44 1.16
CA TYR A 23 9.16 12.79 1.05
C TYR A 23 10.05 13.83 1.74
N ARG A 24 10.55 13.51 2.94
CA ARG A 24 11.45 14.39 3.69
C ARG A 24 12.82 14.52 3.03
N SER A 25 13.31 13.46 2.39
CA SER A 25 14.61 13.45 1.71
C SER A 25 14.58 14.17 0.36
N ASN A 26 13.66 13.79 -0.53
CA ASN A 26 13.53 14.35 -1.87
C ASN A 26 12.11 14.16 -2.44
N ARG A 27 11.46 15.29 -2.74
CA ARG A 27 10.07 15.31 -3.26
C ARG A 27 9.91 14.70 -4.64
N ILE A 28 10.93 14.73 -5.51
CA ILE A 28 10.85 14.09 -6.84
C ILE A 28 10.84 12.57 -6.69
N TYR A 29 11.73 12.02 -5.85
CA TYR A 29 11.75 10.58 -5.58
C TYR A 29 10.49 10.10 -4.87
N PHE A 30 9.84 10.96 -4.10
CA PHE A 30 8.54 10.64 -3.53
C PHE A 30 7.49 10.39 -4.62
N ILE A 31 7.38 11.28 -5.60
CA ILE A 31 6.43 11.13 -6.72
C ILE A 31 6.71 9.84 -7.51
N VAL A 32 7.99 9.56 -7.81
CA VAL A 32 8.41 8.33 -8.50
C VAL A 32 8.03 7.10 -7.69
N SER A 33 8.29 7.10 -6.38
CA SER A 33 7.94 5.99 -5.48
C SER A 33 6.43 5.77 -5.41
N LEU A 34 5.64 6.84 -5.45
CA LEU A 34 4.19 6.80 -5.43
C LEU A 34 3.62 6.20 -6.72
N LEU A 35 4.20 6.54 -7.88
CA LEU A 35 3.88 5.92 -9.17
C LEU A 35 4.20 4.43 -9.20
N ILE A 36 5.35 4.03 -8.65
CA ILE A 36 5.74 2.61 -8.55
C ILE A 36 4.77 1.86 -7.64
N LEU A 37 4.44 2.44 -6.47
CA LEU A 37 3.49 1.84 -5.54
C LEU A 37 2.12 1.66 -6.17
N LEU A 38 1.62 2.66 -6.91
CA LEU A 38 0.37 2.58 -7.66
C LEU A 38 0.40 1.42 -8.67
N LEU A 39 1.51 1.28 -9.40
CA LEU A 39 1.69 0.22 -10.39
C LEU A 39 1.69 -1.17 -9.75
N ILE A 40 2.32 -1.32 -8.58
CA ILE A 40 2.29 -2.57 -7.79
C ILE A 40 0.87 -2.89 -7.35
N VAL A 41 0.11 -1.92 -6.83
CA VAL A 41 -1.28 -2.12 -6.39
C VAL A 41 -2.19 -2.52 -7.56
N LEU A 42 -1.98 -1.95 -8.75
CA LEU A 42 -2.75 -2.32 -9.93
C LEU A 42 -2.45 -3.74 -10.41
N LEU A 43 -1.20 -4.19 -10.30
CA LEU A 43 -0.79 -5.55 -10.69
C LEU A 43 -1.17 -6.61 -9.65
N MET A 44 -1.06 -6.25 -8.36
CA MET A 44 -1.35 -7.12 -7.22
C MET A 44 -2.16 -6.33 -6.18
N PRO A 45 -3.49 -6.24 -6.36
CA PRO A 45 -4.38 -5.52 -5.44
C PRO A 45 -4.33 -6.05 -4.00
N ASP A 46 -4.13 -7.37 -3.86
CA ASP A 46 -4.03 -8.07 -2.58
C ASP A 46 -2.73 -7.77 -1.81
N PHE A 47 -1.81 -6.98 -2.37
CA PHE A 47 -0.55 -6.62 -1.71
C PHE A 47 -0.76 -5.64 -0.55
N LEU A 48 -1.67 -4.68 -0.74
CA LEU A 48 -1.90 -3.58 0.20
C LEU A 48 -3.26 -3.67 0.89
N ILE A 49 -4.24 -4.28 0.23
CA ILE A 49 -5.62 -4.36 0.72
C ILE A 49 -5.98 -5.84 0.86
N PRO A 50 -6.51 -6.28 2.00
CA PRO A 50 -7.02 -7.64 2.16
C PRO A 50 -8.05 -7.97 1.09
N SER A 51 -7.97 -9.17 0.52
CA SER A 51 -8.89 -9.65 -0.52
C SER A 51 -10.37 -9.52 -0.15
N GLU A 52 -10.71 -9.68 1.13
CA GLU A 52 -12.05 -9.47 1.68
C GLU A 52 -12.56 -8.04 1.42
N LEU A 53 -11.72 -7.02 1.68
CA LEU A 53 -12.06 -5.60 1.45
C LEU A 53 -12.15 -5.28 -0.04
N TRP A 54 -11.28 -5.87 -0.87
CA TRP A 54 -11.39 -5.77 -2.32
C TRP A 54 -12.70 -6.34 -2.84
N HIS A 55 -13.12 -7.48 -2.30
CA HIS A 55 -14.36 -8.11 -2.70
C HIS A 55 -15.58 -7.26 -2.31
N TYR A 56 -15.51 -6.50 -1.20
CA TYR A 56 -16.52 -5.51 -0.84
C TYR A 56 -16.52 -4.28 -1.75
N LEU A 57 -15.35 -3.79 -2.17
CA LEU A 57 -15.22 -2.60 -3.04
C LEU A 57 -15.67 -2.85 -4.48
N LEU A 58 -15.43 -4.06 -5.02
CA LEU A 58 -15.79 -4.44 -6.39
C LEU A 58 -17.24 -4.95 -6.55
N LYS A 59 -17.91 -5.26 -5.44
CA LYS A 59 -19.29 -5.77 -5.44
C LYS A 59 -20.35 -4.65 -5.46
N ASN A 60 -19.90 -3.39 -5.41
CA ASN A 60 -20.67 -2.18 -5.73
C ASN A 60 -20.24 -1.63 -7.09
#